data_AF-A0AA96S8Z2-F1
#
_entry.id   AF-A0AA96S8Z2-F1
#
_cell.length_a   1.000
_cell.length_b   1.000
_cell.length_c   1.000
_cell.angle_alpha   90.00
_cell.angle_beta   90.00
_cell.angle_gamma   90.00
#
_symmetry.space_group_name_H-M   'P 1'
#
loop_
_entity.id
_entity.type
_entity.pdbx_description
1 polymer ?
#
loop_
_entity_poly.entity_id
_entity_poly.type
_entity_poly.pdbx_seq_one_letter_code
_entity_poly.pdbx_strand_id
1 'polypeptide(L)' 'MNKEILLDAIEAKRTELLNVAFENGLTSPLAIEYSQELDRLLNLYDELHIQHTKKTRAK' A
#
# COMPACT_ATOMS: atom_id res chain seq x y z
N MET A 1 -8.16 9.91 -8.95
CA MET A 1 -7.81 8.47 -8.96
C MET A 1 -8.96 7.72 -8.34
N ASN A 2 -9.46 6.65 -8.98
CA ASN A 2 -10.49 5.81 -8.36
C ASN A 2 -9.87 4.98 -7.24
N LYS A 3 -10.61 4.83 -6.14
CA LYS A 3 -10.23 4.01 -4.98
C LYS A 3 -9.90 2.57 -5.38
N GLU A 4 -10.65 2.03 -6.34
CA GLU A 4 -10.49 0.66 -6.85
C GLU A 4 -9.14 0.47 -7.54
N ILE A 5 -8.72 1.41 -8.38
CA ILE A 5 -7.42 1.37 -9.06
C ILE A 5 -6.27 1.37 -8.04
N LEU A 6 -6.42 2.11 -6.93
CA LEU A 6 -5.42 2.13 -5.87
C LEU A 6 -5.38 0.82 -5.08
N LEU A 7 -6.54 0.20 -4.83
CA LEU A 7 -6.62 -1.12 -4.21
C LEU A 7 -5.98 -2.20 -5.08
N ASP A 8 -6.26 -2.19 -6.39
CA ASP A 8 -5.65 -3.12 -7.34
C ASP A 8 -4.12 -2.96 -7.36
N ALA A 9 -3.61 -1.72 -7.32
CA ALA A 9 -2.19 -1.45 -7.23
C ALA A 9 -1.57 -1.96 -5.92
N ILE A 10 -2.26 -1.83 -4.79
CA ILE A 10 -1.82 -2.35 -3.48
C ILE A 10 -1.74 -3.88 -3.51
N GLU A 11 -2.76 -4.56 -4.00
CA GLU A 11 -2.79 -6.04 -4.07
C GLU A 11 -1.74 -6.59 -5.04
N ALA A 12 -1.56 -5.94 -6.20
CA ALA A 12 -0.49 -6.28 -7.12
C ALA A 12 0.88 -6.14 -6.45
N LYS A 13 1.16 -5.00 -5.82
CA LYS A 13 2.44 -4.71 -5.15
C LYS A 13 2.69 -5.64 -3.97
N ARG A 14 1.64 -6.02 -3.24
CA ARG A 14 1.71 -6.98 -2.14
C ARG A 14 2.11 -8.37 -2.62
N THR A 15 1.56 -8.81 -3.75
CA THR A 15 1.94 -10.08 -4.37
C THR A 15 3.39 -10.06 -4.84
N GLU A 16 3.83 -8.96 -5.45
CA GLU A 16 5.23 -8.76 -5.83
C GLU A 16 6.18 -8.79 -4.63
N LEU A 17 5.84 -8.08 -3.55
CA LEU A 17 6.60 -8.10 -2.30
C LEU A 17 6.68 -9.51 -1.73
N LEU A 18 5.58 -10.27 -1.73
CA LEU A 18 5.56 -11.64 -1.24
C LEU A 18 6.50 -12.53 -2.05
N ASN A 19 6.47 -12.42 -3.38
CA ASN A 19 7.36 -13.17 -4.26
C ASN A 19 8.82 -12.80 -4.03
N VAL A 20 9.14 -11.50 -3.96
CA VAL A 20 10.50 -11.02 -3.69
C VAL A 20 10.99 -11.46 -2.32
N ALA A 21 10.13 -11.41 -1.30
CA ALA A 21 10.42 -11.88 0.04
C ALA A 21 10.65 -13.40 0.09
N PHE A 22 9.93 -14.16 -0.74
CA PHE A 22 10.09 -15.60 -0.83
C PHE A 22 11.41 -15.98 -1.51
N GLU A 23 11.77 -15.28 -2.59
CA GLU A 23 12.98 -15.54 -3.37
C GLU A 23 14.26 -15.01 -2.69
N ASN A 24 14.21 -13.78 -2.15
CA ASN A 24 15.40 -13.07 -1.65
C ASN A 24 15.42 -12.94 -0.11
N GLY A 25 14.35 -13.30 0.57
CA GLY A 25 14.16 -13.03 1.99
C GLY A 25 13.63 -11.61 2.26
N LEU A 26 12.85 -11.46 3.34
CA LEU A 26 12.29 -10.19 3.81
C LEU A 26 13.34 -9.14 4.19
N THR A 27 14.56 -9.56 4.51
CA THR A 27 15.66 -8.66 4.88
C THR A 27 16.49 -8.23 3.67
N SER A 28 16.17 -8.70 2.47
CA SER A 28 16.85 -8.25 1.26
C SER A 28 16.54 -6.77 1.01
N PRO A 29 17.50 -5.99 0.49
CA PRO A 29 17.26 -4.60 0.10
C PRO A 29 16.05 -4.49 -0.84
N LEU A 30 15.87 -5.47 -1.73
CA LEU A 30 14.77 -5.49 -2.68
C LEU A 30 13.40 -5.66 -1.99
N ALA A 31 13.29 -6.58 -1.02
CA ALA A 31 12.06 -6.74 -0.25
C ALA A 31 11.76 -5.50 0.60
N ILE A 32 12.79 -4.85 1.15
CA ILE A 32 12.64 -3.61 1.92
C ILE A 32 12.12 -2.48 1.04
N GLU A 33 12.71 -2.27 -0.15
CA GLU A 33 12.23 -1.27 -1.12
C GLU A 33 10.76 -1.51 -1.49
N TYR A 34 10.40 -2.77 -1.77
CA TYR A 34 9.03 -3.13 -2.15
C TYR A 34 8.04 -2.94 -0.99
N SER A 35 8.48 -3.19 0.25
CA SER A 35 7.69 -2.91 1.46
C SER A 35 7.46 -1.42 1.65
N GLN A 36 8.48 -0.60 1.44
CA GLN A 36 8.36 0.86 1.54
C GLN A 36 7.44 1.43 0.47
N GLU A 37 7.44 0.85 -0.73
CA GLU A 37 6.59 1.29 -1.82
C GLU A 37 5.12 0.87 -1.60
N LEU A 38 4.90 -0.33 -1.07
CA LEU A 38 3.59 -0.78 -0.60
C LEU A 38 3.05 0.12 0.52
N ASP A 39 3.89 0.47 1.50
CA ASP A 39 3.52 1.39 2.59
C ASP A 39 3.12 2.77 2.07
N ARG A 40 3.80 3.29 1.04
CA ARG A 40 3.41 4.56 0.41
C ARG A 40 2.03 4.48 -0.25
N LEU A 41 1.72 3.37 -0.92
CA LEU A 41 0.40 3.15 -1.54
C LEU A 41 -0.70 3.02 -0.47
N LEU A 42 -0.42 2.31 0.62
CA LEU A 42 -1.33 2.20 1.76
C LEU A 42 -1.57 3.55 2.43
N ASN A 43 -0.51 4.35 2.65
CA ASN A 43 -0.64 5.70 3.20
C ASN A 43 -1.46 6.60 2.28
N LEU A 44 -1.26 6.53 0.96
CA LEU A 44 -2.06 7.29 0.00
C LEU A 44 -3.54 6.86 0.03
N TYR A 45 -3.79 5.56 0.16
CA TYR A 45 -5.15 5.03 0.30
C TYR A 45 -5.79 5.52 1.60
N ASP A 46 -5.07 5.46 2.70
CA ASP A 46 -5.50 5.96 4.00
C ASP A 46 -5.74 7.46 3.97
N GLU A 47 -4.91 8.28 3.33
CA GLU A 47 -5.19 9.71 3.18
C GLU A 47 -6.49 9.96 2.40
N LEU A 48 -6.69 9.27 1.27
CA LEU A 48 -7.91 9.36 0.49
C LEU A 48 -9.13 8.86 1.26
N HIS A 49 -8.97 7.87 2.15
CA HIS A 49 -10.05 7.30 2.94
C HIS A 49 -10.36 8.11 4.22
N ILE A 50 -9.34 8.58 4.92
CA ILE A 50 -9.41 9.40 6.15
C ILE A 50 -9.97 10.80 5.84
N GLN A 51 -9.69 11.38 4.66
CA GLN A 51 -10.37 12.61 4.24
C GLN A 51 -11.88 12.43 4.09
N HIS A 52 -12.34 11.21 3.80
CA HIS A 52 -13.77 10.90 3.73
C HIS A 52 -14.39 10.75 5.12
N THR A 53 -13.66 10.24 6.12
CA THR A 53 -14.15 10.05 7.48
C THR A 53 -14.05 11.29 8.38
N LYS A 54 -13.09 12.20 8.12
CA LYS A 54 -13.01 13.50 8.84
C LYS A 54 -14.18 14.43 8.54
N LYS A 55 -14.90 14.26 7.42
CA LYS A 55 -16.13 15.02 7.12
C LYS A 55 -17.35 14.59 7.94
N THR A 56 -17.32 13.41 8.58
CA THR A 56 -18.48 12.87 9.32
C THR A 56 -18.38 13.08 10.83
N ARG A 57 -17.24 13.53 11.36
CA ARG A 57 -17.02 13.74 12.81
C ARG A 57 -16.88 15.23 13.20
N ALA A 58 -17.54 16.11 12.48
CA ALA A 58 -17.77 17.50 12.87
C ALA A 58 -19.27 17.81 12.78
N LYS A 59 -20.04 17.28 13.72
CA LYS A 59 -21.38 17.75 14.08
C LYS A 59 -21.51 17.67 15.59
#